data_AF-A0A6I4XPU1-F1
#
_entry.id   AF-A0A6I4XPU1-F1
#
_cell.length_a   1.000
_cell.length_b   1.000
_cell.length_c   1.000
_cell.angle_alpha   90.00
_cell.angle_beta   90.00
_cell.angle_gamma   90.00
#
_symmetry.space_group_name_H-M   'P 1'
#
loop_
_entity.id
_entity.type
_entity.pdbx_description
1 polymer ?
#
loop_
_entity_poly.entity_id
_entity_poly.type
_entity_poly.pdbx_seq_one_letter_code
_entity_poly.pdbx_strand_id
1 'polypeptide(L)'
;NADFDGDQMAVHVPLNEEAQAEARMLMLAAQNILNPKDGKPVVTPSQDMVLGNYYLTMEEEGREGEGMIFRDMNEAVLAWQNGYVHLHSRIGVQTTLLGDKPFTDWQKERILITTVGKIIFNEIMPVEFPYLNEPTDYNLTVQTPDKYFVEAGTDIPAHIKEQELVLPFKKKNLGNIIAEVFKRFHITETSKMLD
;
A
#
# COMPACT_ATOMS: atom_id res chain seq x y z
N ASN A 1 0.78 24.81 -5.69
CA ASN A 1 0.05 25.38 -4.54
C ASN A 1 -1.17 26.06 -5.11
N ALA A 2 -2.12 25.24 -5.56
CA ALA A 2 -3.36 25.68 -6.18
C ALA A 2 -4.47 24.78 -5.62
N ASP A 3 -5.68 25.32 -5.49
CA ASP A 3 -6.86 24.56 -5.09
C ASP A 3 -8.03 24.81 -6.07
N PHE A 4 -9.24 24.39 -5.72
CA PHE A 4 -10.43 24.48 -6.57
C PHE A 4 -11.36 25.64 -6.16
N ASP A 5 -10.84 26.71 -5.56
CA ASP A 5 -11.64 27.87 -5.11
C ASP A 5 -11.76 29.02 -6.15
N GLY A 6 -11.12 28.85 -7.32
CA GLY A 6 -11.14 29.83 -8.42
C GLY A 6 -9.77 30.18 -9.00
N ASP A 7 -8.71 29.52 -8.54
CA ASP A 7 -7.36 29.65 -9.09
C ASP A 7 -7.29 29.47 -10.62
N GLN A 8 -6.46 30.29 -11.27
CA GLN A 8 -6.26 30.28 -12.73
C GLN A 8 -4.87 29.74 -13.08
N MET A 9 -4.79 28.92 -14.14
CA MET A 9 -3.52 28.41 -14.67
C MET A 9 -3.35 28.81 -16.14
N ALA A 10 -2.19 29.39 -16.47
CA ALA A 10 -1.84 29.70 -17.85
C ALA A 10 -1.33 28.45 -18.59
N VAL A 11 -1.82 28.23 -19.81
CA VAL A 11 -1.43 27.11 -20.67
C VAL A 11 -0.57 27.63 -21.81
N HIS A 12 0.62 27.06 -21.99
CA HIS A 12 1.57 27.42 -23.06
C HIS A 12 1.84 26.19 -23.94
N VAL A 13 2.07 26.41 -25.23
CA VAL A 13 2.30 25.34 -26.21
C VAL A 13 3.73 25.44 -26.77
N PRO A 14 4.62 24.47 -26.51
CA PRO A 14 5.94 24.43 -27.13
C PRO A 14 5.82 24.04 -28.60
N LEU A 15 6.37 24.86 -29.51
CA LEU A 15 6.21 24.66 -30.96
C LEU A 15 7.36 23.87 -31.59
N ASN A 16 8.61 24.22 -31.29
CA ASN A 16 9.78 23.62 -31.93
C ASN A 16 10.10 22.23 -31.34
N GLU A 17 10.74 21.37 -32.14
CA GLU A 17 11.04 19.98 -31.75
C GLU A 17 11.89 19.90 -30.49
N GLU A 18 12.88 20.79 -30.34
CA GLU A 18 13.75 20.85 -29.16
C GLU A 18 12.97 21.19 -27.90
N ALA A 19 12.07 22.17 -27.97
CA ALA A 19 11.24 22.58 -26.85
C ALA A 19 10.23 21.50 -26.46
N GLN A 20 9.67 20.78 -27.44
CA GLN A 20 8.80 19.65 -27.17
C GLN A 20 9.55 18.48 -26.53
N ALA A 21 10.78 18.22 -26.98
CA ALA A 21 11.63 17.18 -26.41
C ALA A 21 12.01 17.53 -24.96
N GLU A 22 12.41 18.78 -24.70
CA GLU A 22 12.72 19.28 -23.36
C GLU A 22 11.51 19.18 -22.42
N ALA A 23 10.33 19.62 -22.88
CA ALA A 23 9.11 19.55 -22.09
C ALA A 23 8.77 18.11 -21.71
N ARG A 24 8.94 17.15 -22.63
CA ARG A 24 8.69 15.72 -22.37
C ARG A 24 9.73 15.08 -21.46
N MET A 25 11.01 15.41 -21.65
CA MET A 25 12.10 14.76 -20.91
C MET A 25 12.33 15.35 -19.52
N LEU A 26 12.13 16.66 -19.33
CA LEU A 26 12.50 17.35 -18.09
C LEU A 26 11.30 17.94 -17.33
N MET A 27 10.31 18.48 -18.06
CA MET A 27 9.20 19.22 -17.43
C MET A 27 7.96 18.37 -17.14
N LEU A 28 7.91 17.13 -17.64
CA LEU A 28 6.79 16.23 -17.42
C LEU A 28 6.59 15.98 -15.91
N ALA A 29 5.34 15.99 -15.45
CA ALA A 29 5.02 15.84 -14.03
C ALA A 29 5.59 14.55 -13.40
N ALA A 30 5.60 13.45 -14.15
CA ALA A 30 6.17 12.17 -13.73
C ALA A 30 7.68 12.26 -13.39
N GLN A 31 8.42 13.21 -13.98
CA GLN A 31 9.84 13.45 -13.66
C GLN A 31 10.02 14.22 -12.35
N ASN A 32 8.97 14.89 -11.86
CA ASN A 32 9.03 15.86 -10.78
C ASN A 32 8.29 15.37 -9.52
N ILE A 33 8.44 14.08 -9.20
CA ILE A 33 7.78 13.41 -8.06
C ILE A 33 8.44 13.76 -6.71
N LEU A 34 9.76 14.03 -6.70
CA LEU A 34 10.53 14.38 -5.51
C LEU A 34 10.89 15.87 -5.48
N ASN A 35 10.98 16.44 -4.28
CA ASN A 35 11.36 17.83 -4.08
C ASN A 35 12.88 17.99 -4.31
N PRO A 36 13.33 18.89 -5.21
CA PRO A 36 14.76 19.10 -5.45
C PRO A 36 15.54 19.53 -4.21
N LYS A 37 14.89 20.16 -3.22
CA LYS A 37 15.55 20.69 -2.02
C LYS A 37 15.97 19.61 -1.04
N ASP A 38 15.11 18.63 -0.77
CA ASP A 38 15.30 17.65 0.31
C ASP A 38 14.98 16.20 -0.07
N GLY A 39 14.64 15.95 -1.34
CA GLY A 39 14.37 14.61 -1.89
C GLY A 39 13.07 13.99 -1.41
N LYS A 40 12.22 14.70 -0.66
CA LYS A 40 10.94 14.16 -0.19
C LYS A 40 9.88 14.19 -1.29
N PRO A 41 8.92 13.24 -1.32
CA PRO A 41 7.85 13.24 -2.31
C PRO A 41 6.95 14.48 -2.23
N VAL A 42 6.82 15.19 -3.35
CA VAL A 42 5.92 16.34 -3.50
C VAL A 42 4.47 15.88 -3.64
N VAL A 43 4.28 14.71 -4.25
CA VAL A 43 2.98 14.08 -4.52
C VAL A 43 2.40 13.31 -3.32
N THR A 44 2.85 13.64 -2.10
CA THR A 44 2.29 12.99 -0.91
C THR A 44 0.80 13.32 -0.80
N PRO A 45 -0.10 12.32 -0.63
CA PRO A 45 -1.54 12.54 -0.58
C PRO A 45 -1.95 13.56 0.49
N SER A 46 -3.03 14.28 0.23
CA SER A 46 -3.60 15.29 1.14
C SER A 46 -5.00 14.89 1.62
N GLN A 47 -5.39 15.46 2.77
CA GLN A 47 -6.75 15.41 3.36
C GLN A 47 -7.44 14.03 3.21
N ASP A 48 -8.41 13.93 2.32
CA ASP A 48 -9.31 12.78 2.20
C ASP A 48 -8.60 11.52 1.72
N MET A 49 -7.60 11.65 0.85
CA MET A 49 -6.80 10.50 0.39
C MET A 49 -6.03 9.88 1.57
N VAL A 50 -5.54 10.70 2.50
CA VAL A 50 -4.89 10.19 3.72
C VAL A 50 -5.90 9.47 4.60
N LEU A 51 -7.10 10.05 4.76
CA LEU A 51 -8.14 9.46 5.60
C LEU A 51 -8.63 8.11 5.06
N GLY A 52 -8.80 7.99 3.74
CA GLY A 52 -9.19 6.74 3.08
C GLY A 52 -8.18 5.63 3.31
N ASN A 53 -6.89 5.90 3.08
CA ASN A 53 -5.81 4.92 3.32
C ASN A 53 -5.65 4.58 4.81
N TYR A 54 -5.83 5.58 5.68
CA TYR A 54 -5.82 5.37 7.13
C TYR A 54 -6.94 4.40 7.52
N TYR A 55 -8.18 4.69 7.13
CA TYR A 55 -9.35 3.86 7.41
C TYR A 55 -9.17 2.45 6.84
N LEU A 56 -8.81 2.34 5.56
CA LEU A 56 -8.61 1.06 4.88
C LEU A 56 -7.60 0.15 5.61
N THR A 57 -6.57 0.71 6.23
CA THR A 57 -5.52 -0.07 6.90
C THR A 57 -5.69 -0.22 8.41
N MET A 58 -6.81 0.24 8.97
CA MET A 58 -7.13 0.04 10.38
C MET A 58 -7.40 -1.43 10.70
N GLU A 59 -7.13 -1.78 11.95
CA GLU A 59 -7.51 -3.05 12.55
C GLU A 59 -8.44 -2.81 13.73
N GLU A 60 -9.39 -3.73 13.93
CA GLU A 60 -10.31 -3.67 15.05
C GLU A 60 -10.57 -5.08 15.61
N GLU A 61 -10.62 -5.18 16.94
CA GLU A 61 -10.91 -6.43 17.63
C GLU A 61 -12.42 -6.74 17.61
N GLY A 62 -12.77 -8.02 17.53
CA GLY A 62 -14.16 -8.48 17.63
C GLY A 62 -15.03 -8.10 16.43
N ARG A 63 -14.44 -7.74 15.29
CA ARG A 63 -15.18 -7.46 14.05
C ARG A 63 -15.71 -8.74 13.40
N GLU A 64 -16.73 -8.58 12.56
CA GLU A 64 -17.33 -9.71 11.84
C GLU A 64 -16.27 -10.44 10.99
N GLY A 65 -16.26 -11.77 11.05
CA GLY A 65 -15.27 -12.58 10.33
C GLY A 65 -13.83 -12.49 10.86
N GLU A 66 -13.59 -11.92 12.05
CA GLU A 66 -12.27 -11.97 12.69
C GLU A 66 -11.84 -13.43 12.93
N GLY A 67 -10.61 -13.75 12.52
CA GLY A 67 -10.03 -15.08 12.58
C GLY A 67 -10.44 -16.02 11.44
N MET A 68 -11.25 -15.56 10.48
CA MET A 68 -11.52 -16.33 9.26
C MET A 68 -10.23 -16.49 8.44
N ILE A 69 -10.15 -17.62 7.74
CA ILE A 69 -9.03 -17.94 6.85
C ILE A 69 -9.56 -17.93 5.43
N PHE A 70 -8.88 -17.19 4.57
CA PHE A 70 -9.18 -17.14 3.14
C PHE A 70 -8.04 -17.73 2.34
N ARG A 71 -8.38 -18.34 1.22
CA ARG A 71 -7.44 -18.93 0.29
C ARG A 71 -6.63 -17.84 -0.40
N ASP A 72 -7.28 -16.82 -0.93
CA ASP A 72 -6.66 -15.77 -1.74
C ASP A 72 -7.35 -14.41 -1.58
N MET A 73 -6.80 -13.40 -2.26
CA MET A 73 -7.33 -12.04 -2.27
C MET A 73 -8.79 -11.98 -2.76
N ASN A 74 -9.14 -12.72 -3.81
CA ASN A 74 -10.47 -12.67 -4.41
C ASN A 74 -11.52 -13.21 -3.45
N GLU A 75 -11.21 -14.29 -2.72
CA GLU A 75 -12.12 -14.85 -1.72
C GLU A 75 -12.35 -13.88 -0.55
N ALA A 76 -11.27 -13.25 -0.05
CA ALA A 76 -11.38 -12.27 1.03
C ALA A 76 -12.22 -11.04 0.63
N VAL A 77 -12.00 -10.52 -0.58
CA VAL A 77 -12.77 -9.38 -1.12
C VAL A 77 -14.23 -9.77 -1.38
N LEU A 78 -14.49 -10.97 -1.91
CA LEU A 78 -15.84 -11.47 -2.13
C LEU A 78 -16.60 -11.66 -0.81
N ALA A 79 -15.92 -12.18 0.22
CA ALA A 79 -16.50 -12.32 1.55
C ALA A 79 -16.86 -10.94 2.14
N TRP A 80 -16.02 -9.93 1.94
CA TRP A 80 -16.30 -8.56 2.36
C TRP A 80 -17.49 -7.95 1.61
N GLN A 81 -17.54 -8.11 0.29
CA GLN A 81 -18.66 -7.61 -0.53
C GLN A 81 -20.01 -8.22 -0.14
N ASN A 82 -20.01 -9.46 0.35
CA ASN A 82 -21.21 -10.15 0.83
C ASN A 82 -21.51 -9.90 2.32
N GLY A 83 -20.69 -9.12 3.03
CA GLY A 83 -20.88 -8.79 4.45
C GLY A 83 -20.58 -9.92 5.43
N TYR A 84 -19.73 -10.89 5.03
CA TYR A 84 -19.26 -11.95 5.93
C TYR A 84 -18.03 -11.55 6.75
N VAL A 85 -17.29 -10.54 6.29
CA VAL A 85 -16.07 -10.04 6.93
C VAL A 85 -15.95 -8.52 6.71
N HIS A 86 -15.46 -7.79 7.70
CA HIS A 86 -15.24 -6.34 7.60
C HIS A 86 -13.83 -6.00 7.09
N LEU A 87 -13.64 -4.80 6.52
CA LEU A 87 -12.32 -4.32 6.07
C LEU A 87 -11.24 -4.40 7.16
N HIS A 88 -11.63 -4.15 8.41
CA HIS A 88 -10.74 -4.05 9.57
C HIS A 88 -10.62 -5.38 10.34
N SER A 89 -11.28 -6.44 9.89
CA SER A 89 -11.22 -7.75 10.53
C SER A 89 -9.85 -8.37 10.29
N ARG A 90 -9.22 -8.82 11.38
CA ARG A 90 -7.97 -9.58 11.33
C ARG A 90 -8.26 -11.00 10.83
N ILE A 91 -7.64 -11.38 9.74
CA ILE A 91 -7.91 -12.61 8.98
C ILE A 91 -6.59 -13.33 8.66
N GLY A 92 -6.67 -14.63 8.40
CA GLY A 92 -5.56 -15.41 7.85
C GLY A 92 -5.67 -15.53 6.34
N VAL A 93 -4.58 -15.40 5.60
CA VAL A 93 -4.53 -15.69 4.17
C VAL A 93 -3.29 -16.51 3.81
N GLN A 94 -3.44 -17.47 2.90
CA GLN A 94 -2.30 -18.25 2.44
C GLN A 94 -1.33 -17.37 1.63
N THR A 95 -0.07 -17.31 2.09
CA THR A 95 0.95 -16.40 1.52
C THR A 95 1.24 -16.68 0.04
N THR A 96 1.27 -17.94 -0.39
CA THR A 96 1.52 -18.34 -1.80
C THR A 96 0.45 -17.86 -2.78
N LEU A 97 -0.69 -17.39 -2.28
CA LEU A 97 -1.82 -16.96 -3.10
C LEU A 97 -2.06 -15.44 -3.01
N LEU A 98 -1.18 -14.71 -2.30
CA LEU A 98 -1.13 -13.25 -2.25
C LEU A 98 -0.22 -12.67 -3.35
N GLY A 99 -0.33 -13.20 -4.56
CA GLY A 99 0.47 -12.81 -5.72
C GLY A 99 1.97 -13.10 -5.55
N ASP A 100 2.77 -12.57 -6.47
CA ASP A 100 4.23 -12.81 -6.53
C ASP A 100 5.04 -11.86 -5.63
N LYS A 101 4.46 -11.44 -4.49
CA LYS A 101 5.14 -10.58 -3.51
C LYS A 101 6.44 -11.24 -3.04
N PRO A 102 7.47 -10.47 -2.62
CA PRO A 102 8.82 -10.96 -2.34
C PRO A 102 8.89 -11.63 -0.95
N PHE A 103 7.96 -12.54 -0.65
CA PHE A 103 7.97 -13.34 0.55
C PHE A 103 9.15 -14.32 0.55
N THR A 104 9.74 -14.55 1.71
CA THR A 104 10.80 -15.56 1.85
C THR A 104 10.21 -16.97 1.66
N ASP A 105 11.04 -17.96 1.36
CA ASP A 105 10.56 -19.34 1.20
C ASP A 105 9.90 -19.87 2.48
N TRP A 106 10.40 -19.45 3.65
CA TRP A 106 9.78 -19.72 4.95
C TRP A 106 8.38 -19.07 5.06
N GLN A 107 8.22 -17.83 4.59
CA GLN A 107 6.92 -17.13 4.64
C GLN A 107 5.88 -17.75 3.70
N LYS A 108 6.30 -18.20 2.50
CA LYS A 108 5.41 -18.78 1.49
C LYS A 108 4.62 -20.00 2.00
N GLU A 109 5.23 -20.80 2.86
CA GLU A 109 4.60 -22.00 3.42
C GLU A 109 3.63 -21.71 4.58
N ARG A 110 3.44 -20.43 4.95
CA ARG A 110 2.67 -20.01 6.13
C ARG A 110 1.44 -19.20 5.80
N ILE A 111 0.56 -19.09 6.79
CA ILE A 111 -0.61 -18.22 6.76
C ILE A 111 -0.18 -16.84 7.27
N LEU A 112 -0.44 -15.80 6.49
CA LEU A 112 -0.24 -14.42 6.88
C LEU A 112 -1.47 -13.91 7.63
N ILE A 113 -1.26 -13.35 8.82
CA ILE A 113 -2.26 -12.60 9.58
C ILE A 113 -2.26 -11.14 9.11
N THR A 114 -3.37 -10.70 8.53
CA THR A 114 -3.54 -9.35 7.97
C THR A 114 -5.01 -8.92 8.06
N THR A 115 -5.41 -7.85 7.36
CA THR A 115 -6.82 -7.47 7.22
C THR A 115 -7.23 -7.41 5.76
N VAL A 116 -8.53 -7.52 5.48
CA VAL A 116 -9.06 -7.37 4.11
C VAL A 116 -8.65 -6.02 3.51
N GLY A 117 -8.73 -4.94 4.30
CA GLY A 117 -8.33 -3.62 3.84
C GLY A 117 -6.84 -3.51 3.51
N LYS A 118 -5.95 -4.17 4.27
CA LYS A 118 -4.53 -4.24 3.93
C LYS A 118 -4.25 -5.06 2.67
N ILE A 119 -5.04 -6.10 2.39
CA ILE A 119 -4.95 -6.85 1.14
C ILE A 119 -5.21 -5.91 -0.05
N ILE A 120 -6.30 -5.13 0.01
CA ILE A 120 -6.66 -4.14 -1.01
C ILE A 120 -5.57 -3.06 -1.13
N PHE A 121 -5.09 -2.55 0.00
CA PHE A 121 -4.02 -1.54 0.03
C PHE A 121 -2.72 -2.01 -0.65
N ASN A 122 -2.40 -3.30 -0.58
CA ASN A 122 -1.18 -3.87 -1.16
C ASN A 122 -1.33 -4.24 -2.65
N GLU A 123 -2.54 -4.26 -3.19
CA GLU A 123 -2.82 -4.60 -4.59
C GLU A 123 -2.15 -3.62 -5.57
N ILE A 124 -2.17 -2.33 -5.24
CA ILE A 124 -1.57 -1.27 -6.07
C ILE A 124 -0.04 -1.26 -6.02
N MET A 125 0.56 -1.95 -5.04
CA MET A 125 2.01 -1.91 -4.82
C MET A 125 2.72 -2.81 -5.85
N PRO A 126 3.90 -2.42 -6.37
CA PRO A 126 4.69 -3.26 -7.27
C PRO A 126 4.91 -4.67 -6.72
N VAL A 127 5.04 -5.64 -7.63
CA VAL A 127 5.18 -7.06 -7.28
C VAL A 127 6.40 -7.29 -6.40
N GLU A 128 7.54 -6.68 -6.72
CA GLU A 128 8.79 -6.82 -5.97
C GLU A 128 8.83 -5.98 -4.67
N PHE A 129 7.75 -5.26 -4.34
CA PHE A 129 7.67 -4.46 -3.13
C PHE A 129 7.16 -5.29 -1.94
N PRO A 130 7.76 -5.18 -0.74
CA PRO A 130 7.30 -5.92 0.43
C PRO A 130 5.81 -5.72 0.72
N TYR A 131 5.12 -6.79 1.13
CA TYR A 131 3.74 -6.66 1.59
C TYR A 131 3.73 -5.86 2.90
N LEU A 132 3.04 -4.74 2.90
CA LEU A 132 2.96 -3.81 4.01
C LEU A 132 1.86 -4.24 4.98
N ASN A 133 2.27 -4.74 6.14
CA ASN A 133 1.36 -5.13 7.22
C ASN A 133 1.40 -4.15 8.40
N GLU A 134 2.55 -3.51 8.65
CA GLU A 134 2.74 -2.50 9.69
C GLU A 134 3.50 -1.26 9.20
N PRO A 135 3.28 -0.08 9.81
CA PRO A 135 3.90 1.18 9.39
C PRO A 135 5.32 1.37 9.96
N THR A 136 6.19 0.37 9.79
CA THR A 136 7.59 0.38 10.28
C THR A 136 8.60 0.49 9.14
N ASP A 137 9.77 1.04 9.43
CA ASP A 137 10.87 1.13 8.44
C ASP A 137 11.37 -0.27 8.04
N TYR A 138 11.32 -1.24 8.95
CA TYR A 138 11.68 -2.63 8.65
C TYR A 138 10.70 -3.23 7.62
N ASN A 139 9.39 -3.10 7.82
CA ASN A 139 8.42 -3.60 6.86
C ASN A 139 8.56 -2.90 5.51
N LEU A 140 8.79 -1.59 5.52
CA LEU A 140 8.92 -0.78 4.31
C LEU A 140 10.15 -1.15 3.49
N THR A 141 11.30 -1.37 4.14
CA THR A 141 12.60 -1.42 3.46
C THR A 141 13.22 -2.81 3.39
N VAL A 142 12.83 -3.73 4.26
CA VAL A 142 13.44 -5.06 4.35
C VAL A 142 12.48 -6.14 3.86
N GLN A 143 11.47 -6.50 4.66
CA GLN A 143 10.51 -7.54 4.34
C GLN A 143 9.27 -7.42 5.24
N THR A 144 8.19 -8.10 4.89
CA THR A 144 7.04 -8.28 5.80
C THR A 144 7.50 -8.99 7.08
N PRO A 145 7.23 -8.47 8.29
CA PRO A 145 7.72 -9.06 9.53
C PRO A 145 7.23 -10.49 9.76
N ASP A 146 8.14 -11.37 10.16
CA ASP A 146 7.87 -12.81 10.37
C ASP A 146 6.84 -13.08 11.47
N LYS A 147 6.66 -12.15 12.42
CA LYS A 147 5.68 -12.25 13.52
C LYS A 147 4.22 -12.36 13.05
N TYR A 148 3.93 -12.04 11.80
CA TYR A 148 2.59 -12.14 11.22
C TYR A 148 2.35 -13.45 10.48
N PHE A 149 3.35 -14.35 10.43
CA PHE A 149 3.23 -15.63 9.75
C PHE A 149 3.10 -16.77 10.76
N VAL A 150 2.11 -17.63 10.53
CA VAL A 150 1.82 -18.78 11.39
C VAL A 150 1.76 -20.07 10.59
N GLU A 151 2.05 -21.19 11.25
CA GLU A 151 1.97 -22.52 10.65
C GLU A 151 0.54 -22.85 10.23
N ALA A 152 0.38 -23.60 9.14
CA ALA A 152 -0.90 -24.17 8.78
C ALA A 152 -1.45 -25.05 9.91
N GLY A 153 -2.72 -24.86 10.28
CA GLY A 153 -3.36 -25.56 11.40
C GLY A 153 -3.28 -24.83 12.74
N THR A 154 -2.64 -23.65 12.80
CA THR A 154 -2.71 -22.76 13.98
C THR A 154 -4.17 -22.31 14.21
N ASP A 155 -4.60 -22.24 15.48
CA ASP A 155 -5.88 -21.62 15.86
C ASP A 155 -5.75 -20.09 15.70
N ILE A 156 -6.16 -19.61 14.53
CA ILE A 156 -6.04 -18.20 14.14
C ILE A 156 -6.84 -17.29 15.09
N PRO A 157 -8.12 -17.57 15.43
CA PRO A 157 -8.85 -16.79 16.42
C PRO A 157 -8.15 -16.68 17.79
N ALA A 158 -7.54 -17.76 18.28
CA ALA A 158 -6.80 -17.72 19.54
C ALA A 158 -5.52 -16.87 19.42
N HIS A 159 -4.76 -17.07 18.34
CA HIS A 159 -3.52 -16.34 18.09
C HIS A 159 -3.73 -14.83 17.97
N ILE A 160 -4.76 -14.41 17.23
CA ILE A 160 -5.09 -13.00 17.01
C ILE A 160 -5.43 -12.27 18.32
N LYS A 161 -6.05 -12.95 19.31
CA LYS A 161 -6.36 -12.36 20.61
C LYS A 161 -5.13 -12.04 21.46
N GLU A 162 -4.01 -12.71 21.21
CA GLU A 162 -2.74 -12.45 21.89
C GLU A 162 -1.94 -11.33 21.23
N GLN A 163 -2.31 -10.94 20.00
CA GLN A 163 -1.63 -9.90 19.25
C GLN A 163 -2.24 -8.52 19.52
N GLU A 164 -1.36 -7.54 19.72
CA GLU A 164 -1.74 -6.13 19.73
C GLU A 164 -2.20 -5.67 18.35
N LEU A 165 -3.16 -4.74 18.32
CA LEU A 165 -3.61 -4.09 17.09
C LEU A 165 -2.46 -3.36 16.39
N VAL A 166 -2.36 -3.55 15.09
CA VAL A 166 -1.38 -2.81 14.27
C VAL A 166 -1.92 -1.43 13.96
N LEU A 167 -1.07 -0.42 14.14
CA LEU A 167 -1.42 0.96 13.81
C LEU A 167 -1.64 1.13 12.29
N PRO A 168 -2.64 1.92 11.86
CA PRO A 168 -2.87 2.22 10.46
C PRO A 168 -1.79 3.13 9.84
N PHE A 169 -1.70 3.13 8.52
CA PHE A 169 -0.76 3.95 7.76
C PHE A 169 -1.19 5.42 7.74
N LYS A 170 -0.36 6.29 8.31
CA LYS A 170 -0.60 7.74 8.37
C LYS A 170 0.04 8.44 7.18
N LYS A 171 -0.24 9.75 7.01
CA LYS A 171 0.35 10.59 5.95
C LYS A 171 1.86 10.42 5.78
N LYS A 172 2.61 10.40 6.88
CA LYS A 172 4.07 10.22 6.85
C LYS A 172 4.46 8.86 6.25
N ASN A 173 3.73 7.80 6.57
CA ASN A 173 4.00 6.47 6.04
C ASN A 173 3.73 6.41 4.54
N LEU A 174 2.63 6.99 4.07
CA LEU A 174 2.32 7.08 2.63
C LEU A 174 3.41 7.83 1.87
N GLY A 175 3.89 8.96 2.40
CA GLY A 175 5.04 9.67 1.82
C GLY A 175 6.30 8.79 1.76
N ASN A 176 6.61 8.05 2.82
CA ASN A 176 7.76 7.14 2.84
C ASN A 176 7.61 5.98 1.83
N ILE A 177 6.40 5.45 1.64
CA ILE A 177 6.11 4.41 0.65
C ILE A 177 6.40 4.92 -0.76
N ILE A 178 5.89 6.10 -1.11
CA ILE A 178 6.12 6.71 -2.42
C ILE A 178 7.62 6.94 -2.66
N ALA A 179 8.34 7.42 -1.64
CA ALA A 179 9.78 7.63 -1.73
C ALA A 179 10.54 6.32 -1.98
N GLU A 180 10.18 5.25 -1.28
CA GLU A 180 10.84 3.95 -1.40
C GLU A 180 10.50 3.26 -2.74
N VAL A 181 9.25 3.35 -3.21
CA VAL A 181 8.86 2.87 -4.55
C VAL A 181 9.64 3.62 -5.63
N PHE A 182 9.75 4.95 -5.54
CA PHE A 182 10.57 5.74 -6.47
C PHE A 182 12.04 5.34 -6.45
N LYS A 183 12.59 5.10 -5.26
CA LYS A 183 13.99 4.69 -5.10
C LYS A 183 14.26 3.32 -5.74
N ARG A 184 13.33 2.37 -5.64
CA ARG A 184 13.49 1.00 -6.16
C ARG A 184 13.18 0.87 -7.65
N PHE A 185 12.08 1.48 -8.10
CA PHE A 185 11.49 1.21 -9.41
C PHE A 185 11.49 2.41 -10.34
N HIS A 186 12.02 3.55 -9.87
CA HIS A 186 12.08 4.79 -10.63
C HIS A 186 10.70 5.28 -11.10
N ILE A 187 10.70 6.16 -12.09
CA ILE A 187 9.56 7.00 -12.46
C ILE A 187 8.38 6.19 -12.99
N THR A 188 8.61 5.23 -13.88
CA THR A 188 7.52 4.55 -14.60
C THR A 188 6.61 3.78 -13.67
N GLU A 189 7.16 2.95 -12.78
CA GLU A 189 6.35 2.14 -11.86
C GLU A 189 5.77 3.00 -10.74
N THR A 190 6.49 4.02 -10.27
CA THR A 190 5.94 4.96 -9.29
C THR A 190 4.75 5.71 -9.86
N SER A 191 4.84 6.13 -11.12
CA SER A 191 3.73 6.84 -11.78
C SER A 191 2.52 5.92 -11.95
N LYS A 192 2.70 4.63 -12.28
CA LYS A 192 1.60 3.67 -12.39
C LYS A 192 0.94 3.38 -11.04
N MET A 193 1.72 3.32 -9.96
CA MET A 193 1.20 3.11 -8.61
C MET A 193 0.36 4.30 -8.11
N LEU A 194 0.67 5.51 -8.60
CA LEU A 194 0.01 6.75 -8.19
C LEU A 194 -1.22 7.12 -9.04
N ASP A 195 -1.39 6.48 -10.20
CA ASP A 195 -2.51 6.67 -11.12
C ASP A 195 -3.69 5.77 -10.72
#